data_AF-A0A818P189-F1
#
_entry.id   AF-A0A818P189-F1
#
_cell.length_a   1.000
_cell.length_b   1.000
_cell.length_c   1.000
_cell.angle_alpha   90.00
_cell.angle_beta   90.00
_cell.angle_gamma   90.00
#
_symmetry.space_group_name_H-M   'P 1'
#
loop_
_entity.id
_entity.type
_entity.pdbx_description
1 polymer ?
#
loop_
_entity_poly.entity_id
_entity_poly.type
_entity_poly.pdbx_seq_one_letter_code
_entity_poly.pdbx_strand_id
1 'polypeptide(L)'
;MTETCLNFFPHHWKPSVCRDCTKMKDEHVIVHIPEIIDKSSSEILSSSRQTTNDNHRNHTIIVSQHESDHRLDIDTHLLDDKKKKPISKSTDKLKRKKKRDQRKDDEYRFIELVAKQVQELIVQLDLKNEEIKKLRLDQTKMVRYHETLEKALVDELEYRERRELERQHILTIPRRTPSYWGSNAFSESYREILISNQSKEFDIINSLVNSTISKHGNRYGTINGQDPTAFVVKQIRRIQNIRLWHEYCYQKDSIINKNNDQIDDCGSSIYLEVNPILMPLLDKNANEYWLFHGCDQTHISDLLQIGYDPRISNSLGIFGGGFYLAENSSKSNQYIPCPGCGGNNRFSRDECSCPSQSDFVFSIILYRVVLGDVHIAFKYDKVKYCGGAMQNGRQINIRRPPKKANGHDVFDSLMGESIENGGNYLQHREFVIYDRGQAYPEYVIDFQRSTDDTKPAIDIKRLQKKCQHFLKHTFRSVPE
;
A
#
# COMPACT_ATOMS: atom_id res chain seq x y z
N MET A 1 28.74 -45.48 -9.90
CA MET A 1 29.72 -44.62 -10.60
C MET A 1 29.11 -43.22 -10.62
N THR A 2 29.39 -42.35 -9.64
CA THR A 2 30.64 -41.59 -9.40
C THR A 2 30.87 -40.46 -10.42
N GLU A 3 30.81 -39.22 -9.90
CA GLU A 3 31.66 -38.07 -10.22
C GLU A 3 31.73 -37.59 -11.69
N THR A 4 31.45 -36.33 -11.99
CA THR A 4 32.42 -35.26 -11.72
C THR A 4 31.80 -33.86 -11.83
N CYS A 5 31.86 -33.07 -10.75
CA CYS A 5 31.61 -31.63 -10.74
C CYS A 5 32.77 -30.93 -10.02
N LEU A 6 33.78 -30.50 -10.78
CA LEU A 6 34.92 -29.64 -10.42
C LEU A 6 35.35 -28.96 -11.74
N ASN A 7 35.84 -27.73 -11.83
CA ASN A 7 36.02 -26.60 -10.91
C ASN A 7 36.20 -25.36 -11.81
N PHE A 8 35.78 -24.16 -11.38
CA PHE A 8 36.54 -22.90 -11.57
C PHE A 8 35.77 -21.71 -10.95
N PHE A 9 36.17 -21.33 -9.73
CA PHE A 9 35.87 -20.05 -9.10
C PHE A 9 37.19 -19.43 -8.63
N PRO A 10 37.53 -18.20 -9.01
CA PRO A 10 38.48 -17.39 -8.26
C PRO A 10 37.76 -16.82 -7.02
N HIS A 11 38.31 -17.07 -5.83
CA HIS A 11 37.83 -16.46 -4.61
C HIS A 11 38.14 -14.96 -4.59
N HIS A 12 37.17 -14.13 -4.15
CA HIS A 12 37.33 -13.20 -3.00
C HIS A 12 36.13 -12.24 -2.88
N TRP A 13 35.16 -12.57 -2.04
CA TRP A 13 34.24 -11.58 -1.45
C TRP A 13 33.98 -11.98 0.01
N LYS A 14 34.43 -11.15 0.95
CA LYS A 14 34.09 -11.27 2.39
C LYS A 14 32.89 -10.36 2.68
N PRO A 15 31.83 -10.83 3.35
CA PRO A 15 30.75 -9.94 3.76
C PRO A 15 31.23 -9.04 4.91
N SER A 16 31.27 -7.73 4.68
CA SER A 16 31.50 -6.74 5.74
C SER A 16 30.21 -6.51 6.52
N VAL A 17 30.18 -7.01 7.76
CA VAL A 17 29.09 -6.74 8.71
C VAL A 17 29.17 -5.27 9.13
N CYS A 18 28.14 -4.49 8.82
CA CYS A 18 28.02 -3.12 9.30
C CYS A 18 27.82 -3.12 10.82
N ARG A 19 28.84 -2.69 11.57
CA ARG A 19 28.72 -2.33 12.99
C ARG A 19 28.59 -0.82 13.10
N ASP A 20 27.37 -0.32 13.13
CA ASP A 20 27.04 1.02 13.64
C ASP A 20 25.57 1.08 14.10
N CYS A 21 25.28 0.41 15.22
CA CYS A 21 23.97 0.42 15.89
C CYS A 21 24.16 0.37 17.41
N THR A 22 24.90 1.32 17.97
CA THR A 22 24.94 1.55 19.43
C THR A 22 25.25 3.02 19.73
N LYS A 23 24.22 3.77 20.18
CA LYS A 23 24.22 4.92 21.12
C LYS A 23 23.18 5.98 20.71
N MET A 24 21.96 5.82 21.20
CA MET A 24 21.25 6.93 21.86
C MET A 24 20.69 6.39 23.17
N LYS A 25 20.80 7.18 24.23
CA LYS A 25 20.32 6.82 25.58
C LYS A 25 18.86 7.24 25.71
N ASP A 26 18.12 6.50 26.52
CA ASP A 26 16.76 6.86 26.93
C ASP A 26 16.75 8.13 27.78
N GLU A 27 15.94 9.11 27.38
CA GLU A 27 15.38 10.11 28.29
C GLU A 27 13.86 10.12 28.11
N HIS A 28 13.17 9.46 29.05
CA HIS A 28 11.71 9.43 29.09
C HIS A 28 11.17 10.78 29.57
N VAL A 29 10.59 11.56 28.66
CA VAL A 29 9.71 12.69 29.01
C VAL A 29 8.27 12.28 28.72
N ILE A 30 7.53 11.95 29.78
CA ILE A 30 6.09 11.68 29.71
C ILE A 30 5.36 13.02 29.58
N VAL A 31 4.78 13.29 28.42
CA VAL A 31 3.88 14.44 28.21
C VAL A 31 2.45 13.92 28.19
N HIS A 32 1.66 14.30 29.20
CA HIS A 32 0.23 14.06 29.21
C HIS A 32 -0.48 14.92 28.15
N ILE A 33 -1.34 14.29 27.35
CA ILE A 33 -2.36 14.96 26.53
C ILE A 33 -3.73 14.52 27.07
N PRO A 34 -4.64 15.44 27.43
CA PRO A 34 -5.96 15.08 27.95
C PRO A 34 -6.93 14.70 26.82
N GLU A 35 -7.80 13.73 27.09
CA GLU A 35 -8.90 13.38 26.19
C GLU A 35 -9.95 14.51 26.13
N ILE A 36 -10.32 14.91 24.91
CA ILE A 36 -11.45 15.81 24.68
C ILE A 36 -12.70 14.93 24.52
N ILE A 37 -13.59 14.97 25.51
CA ILE A 37 -14.94 14.43 25.45
C ILE A 37 -15.82 15.45 24.74
N ASP A 38 -16.39 15.09 23.59
CA ASP A 38 -17.47 15.86 22.98
C ASP A 38 -18.84 15.19 23.23
N LYS A 39 -19.85 16.02 23.48
CA LYS A 39 -21.25 15.63 23.76
C LYS A 39 -22.19 16.63 23.08
N SER A 40 -22.78 16.22 21.97
CA SER A 40 -24.08 16.71 21.49
C SER A 40 -24.69 15.60 20.61
N SER A 41 -25.84 15.02 20.97
CA SER A 41 -27.21 15.55 20.91
C SER A 41 -27.87 15.41 19.52
N SER A 42 -28.72 14.36 19.44
CA SER A 42 -30.13 14.39 19.01
C SER A 42 -30.56 14.57 17.54
N GLU A 43 -31.34 13.57 17.08
CA GLU A 43 -32.62 13.68 16.31
C GLU A 43 -32.58 13.99 14.78
N ILE A 44 -33.54 13.56 13.93
CA ILE A 44 -34.81 12.79 14.06
C ILE A 44 -34.93 11.74 12.90
N LEU A 45 -36.03 10.95 12.87
CA LEU A 45 -36.67 10.17 11.76
C LEU A 45 -36.23 8.69 11.58
N SER A 46 -37.05 7.62 11.59
CA SER A 46 -38.49 7.27 11.77
C SER A 46 -39.02 6.41 10.61
N SER A 47 -39.22 5.10 10.86
CA SER A 47 -40.21 4.20 10.20
C SER A 47 -39.95 2.77 10.70
N SER A 48 -40.71 2.23 11.66
CA SER A 48 -42.09 1.70 11.58
C SER A 48 -42.21 0.23 11.16
N ARG A 49 -42.24 -0.67 12.16
CA ARG A 49 -42.99 -1.96 12.28
C ARG A 49 -42.47 -2.67 13.55
N GLN A 50 -43.16 -2.77 14.69
CA GLN A 50 -44.42 -3.51 14.97
C GLN A 50 -44.40 -4.91 14.31
N THR A 51 -44.50 -6.04 15.00
CA THR A 51 -44.73 -6.43 16.42
C THR A 51 -44.01 -7.79 16.64
N THR A 52 -43.71 -8.31 17.84
CA THR A 52 -44.58 -8.64 18.97
C THR A 52 -43.84 -8.69 20.33
N ASN A 53 -44.60 -8.55 21.41
CA ASN A 53 -44.11 -8.70 22.78
C ASN A 53 -43.53 -10.09 23.05
N ASP A 54 -42.54 -10.18 23.94
CA ASP A 54 -42.73 -11.00 25.14
C ASP A 54 -41.96 -10.46 26.35
N ASN A 55 -42.59 -10.54 27.53
CA ASN A 55 -42.07 -9.95 28.77
C ASN A 55 -41.21 -10.95 29.55
N HIS A 56 -39.93 -10.64 29.75
CA HIS A 56 -39.13 -11.24 30.82
C HIS A 56 -38.65 -10.16 31.80
N ARG A 57 -39.30 -10.12 32.96
CA ARG A 57 -38.86 -9.32 34.11
C ARG A 57 -37.68 -10.02 34.78
N ASN A 58 -36.51 -9.41 34.71
CA ASN A 58 -35.39 -9.77 35.59
C ASN A 58 -35.75 -9.42 37.04
N HIS A 59 -35.82 -10.41 37.92
CA HIS A 59 -35.80 -10.19 39.36
C HIS A 59 -34.38 -10.41 39.89
N THR A 60 -33.60 -9.33 39.94
CA THR A 60 -32.35 -9.28 40.71
C THR A 60 -32.70 -9.30 42.20
N ILE A 61 -32.29 -10.35 42.93
CA ILE A 61 -32.37 -10.37 44.39
C ILE A 61 -31.14 -9.68 44.96
N ILE A 62 -31.35 -8.54 45.61
CA ILE A 62 -30.33 -7.81 46.36
C ILE A 62 -30.13 -8.50 47.70
N VAL A 63 -28.90 -8.87 48.04
CA VAL A 63 -28.53 -9.34 49.38
C VAL A 63 -28.21 -8.11 50.23
N SER A 64 -29.05 -7.80 51.20
CA SER A 64 -28.78 -6.81 52.24
C SER A 64 -28.50 -7.51 53.58
N GLN A 65 -27.29 -7.33 54.10
CA GLN A 65 -26.97 -7.72 55.47
C GLN A 65 -27.76 -6.85 56.47
N HIS A 66 -28.22 -7.43 57.56
CA HIS A 66 -28.46 -6.68 58.79
C HIS A 66 -28.22 -7.58 60.01
N GLU A 67 -27.20 -7.24 60.78
CA GLU A 67 -26.96 -7.81 62.11
C GLU A 67 -27.93 -7.21 63.12
N SER A 68 -28.25 -7.96 64.17
CA SER A 68 -28.58 -7.42 65.49
C SER A 68 -28.35 -8.50 66.55
N ASP A 69 -27.41 -8.21 67.46
CA ASP A 69 -27.19 -8.98 68.68
C ASP A 69 -28.42 -8.97 69.58
N HIS A 70 -28.64 -10.06 70.31
CA HIS A 70 -29.00 -9.97 71.73
C HIS A 70 -28.53 -11.22 72.49
N ARG A 71 -27.53 -11.02 73.36
CA ARG A 71 -27.20 -11.94 74.46
C ARG A 71 -28.34 -11.98 75.48
N LEU A 72 -28.45 -13.07 76.24
CA LEU A 72 -28.63 -13.00 77.69
C LEU A 72 -28.26 -14.34 78.35
N ASP A 73 -27.91 -14.26 79.64
CA ASP A 73 -27.09 -15.25 80.33
C ASP A 73 -27.85 -16.47 80.88
N ILE A 74 -27.07 -17.51 81.20
CA ILE A 74 -27.49 -18.68 81.97
C ILE A 74 -27.11 -18.42 83.43
N ASP A 75 -28.06 -18.51 84.38
CA ASP A 75 -27.69 -19.02 85.70
C ASP A 75 -28.80 -19.62 86.58
N THR A 76 -28.39 -20.66 87.30
CA THR A 76 -28.86 -21.24 88.59
C THR A 76 -30.35 -21.38 89.00
N HIS A 77 -30.76 -22.66 89.11
CA HIS A 77 -31.28 -23.37 90.31
C HIS A 77 -32.73 -23.26 90.87
N LEU A 78 -33.18 -24.45 91.32
CA LEU A 78 -34.17 -24.79 92.37
C LEU A 78 -35.68 -24.62 92.06
N LEU A 79 -36.43 -25.74 92.11
CA LEU A 79 -37.31 -26.08 93.25
C LEU A 79 -37.99 -27.47 93.12
N ASP A 80 -38.62 -27.91 94.21
CA ASP A 80 -39.01 -29.29 94.51
C ASP A 80 -40.27 -29.86 93.81
N ASP A 81 -40.17 -31.17 93.52
CA ASP A 81 -41.04 -32.28 93.93
C ASP A 81 -42.58 -32.14 94.07
N LYS A 82 -43.28 -33.11 93.46
CA LYS A 82 -44.67 -33.58 93.70
C LYS A 82 -45.86 -32.60 93.62
N LYS A 83 -46.76 -32.91 92.68
CA LYS A 83 -48.10 -33.49 93.03
C LYS A 83 -48.74 -34.31 91.89
N LYS A 84 -49.21 -35.51 92.23
CA LYS A 84 -49.96 -36.42 91.35
C LYS A 84 -51.40 -35.94 91.14
N LYS A 85 -51.98 -36.18 89.96
CA LYS A 85 -53.34 -36.75 89.79
C LYS A 85 -53.45 -37.50 88.43
N PRO A 86 -54.32 -38.52 88.30
CA PRO A 86 -54.22 -39.54 87.24
C PRO A 86 -55.22 -39.32 86.08
N ILE A 87 -55.20 -40.22 85.07
CA ILE A 87 -56.36 -40.87 84.39
C ILE A 87 -55.99 -41.39 82.97
N SER A 88 -55.71 -42.69 82.91
CA SER A 88 -56.11 -43.70 81.91
C SER A 88 -56.79 -43.32 80.56
N LYS A 89 -56.26 -42.36 79.78
CA LYS A 89 -56.66 -42.14 78.35
C LYS A 89 -55.50 -41.97 77.34
N SER A 90 -54.25 -42.21 77.72
CA SER A 90 -53.08 -41.77 76.94
C SER A 90 -52.58 -42.74 75.85
N THR A 91 -52.67 -44.05 76.05
CA THR A 91 -51.97 -45.04 75.19
C THR A 91 -52.48 -45.08 73.74
N ASP A 92 -53.80 -45.00 73.54
CA ASP A 92 -54.40 -45.13 72.21
C ASP A 92 -54.31 -43.84 71.39
N LYS A 93 -54.44 -42.67 72.05
CA LYS A 93 -54.12 -41.37 71.44
C LYS A 93 -52.64 -41.28 71.03
N LEU A 94 -51.73 -41.82 71.84
CA LEU A 94 -50.29 -41.82 71.54
C LEU A 94 -49.95 -42.74 70.36
N LYS A 95 -50.59 -43.92 70.25
CA LYS A 95 -50.46 -44.80 69.08
C LYS A 95 -50.98 -44.16 67.79
N ARG A 96 -52.17 -43.53 67.83
CA ARG A 96 -52.73 -42.80 66.68
C ARG A 96 -51.88 -41.59 66.29
N LYS A 97 -51.30 -40.87 67.27
CA LYS A 97 -50.34 -39.78 67.02
C LYS A 97 -49.08 -40.31 66.32
N LYS A 98 -48.40 -41.33 66.87
CA LYS A 98 -47.21 -41.94 66.23
C LYS A 98 -47.48 -42.40 64.79
N LYS A 99 -48.61 -43.05 64.51
CA LYS A 99 -48.95 -43.52 63.15
C LYS A 99 -49.28 -42.38 62.17
N ARG A 100 -49.71 -41.22 62.67
CA ARG A 100 -49.91 -40.01 61.87
C ARG A 100 -48.59 -39.26 61.63
N ASP A 101 -47.76 -39.17 62.64
CA ASP A 101 -46.47 -38.49 62.56
C ASP A 101 -45.53 -39.28 61.62
N GLN A 102 -45.51 -40.62 61.69
CA GLN A 102 -44.75 -41.45 60.75
C GLN A 102 -45.25 -41.36 59.29
N ARG A 103 -46.56 -41.22 59.05
CA ARG A 103 -47.07 -40.93 57.69
C ARG A 103 -46.57 -39.60 57.15
N LYS A 104 -46.42 -38.58 58.00
CA LYS A 104 -45.82 -37.31 57.61
C LYS A 104 -44.34 -37.47 57.29
N ASP A 105 -43.59 -38.25 58.08
CA ASP A 105 -42.18 -38.52 57.79
C ASP A 105 -41.99 -39.24 56.44
N ASP A 106 -42.88 -40.18 56.11
CA ASP A 106 -42.91 -40.86 54.81
C ASP A 106 -43.29 -39.90 53.66
N GLU A 107 -44.26 -39.01 53.86
CA GLU A 107 -44.61 -37.92 52.91
C GLU A 107 -43.45 -36.94 52.70
N TYR A 108 -42.76 -36.53 53.77
CA TYR A 108 -41.59 -35.65 53.69
C TYR A 108 -40.43 -36.31 52.92
N ARG A 109 -40.17 -37.60 53.16
CA ARG A 109 -39.16 -38.37 52.40
C ARG A 109 -39.50 -38.49 50.93
N PHE A 110 -40.78 -38.68 50.59
CA PHE A 110 -41.22 -38.71 49.20
C PHE A 110 -41.03 -37.34 48.52
N ILE A 111 -41.40 -36.25 49.19
CA ILE A 111 -41.17 -34.88 48.72
C ILE A 111 -39.67 -34.60 48.53
N GLU A 112 -38.82 -35.02 49.46
CA GLU A 112 -37.35 -34.85 49.36
C GLU A 112 -36.76 -35.63 48.18
N LEU A 113 -37.26 -36.85 47.91
CA LEU A 113 -36.85 -37.66 46.76
C LEU A 113 -37.24 -37.01 45.43
N VAL A 114 -38.49 -36.51 45.32
CA VAL A 114 -38.97 -35.78 44.13
C VAL A 114 -38.19 -34.47 43.95
N ALA A 115 -37.90 -33.74 45.02
CA ALA A 115 -37.09 -32.52 44.97
C ALA A 115 -35.67 -32.78 44.42
N LYS A 116 -35.04 -33.90 44.82
CA LYS A 116 -33.73 -34.30 44.27
C LYS A 116 -33.80 -34.61 42.77
N GLN A 117 -34.80 -35.37 42.32
CA GLN A 117 -34.99 -35.67 40.89
C GLN A 117 -35.27 -34.41 40.06
N VAL A 118 -36.06 -33.45 40.59
CA VAL A 118 -36.28 -32.15 39.93
C VAL A 118 -34.98 -31.35 39.86
N GLN A 119 -34.16 -31.34 40.92
CA GLN A 119 -32.87 -30.65 40.92
C GLN A 119 -31.88 -31.24 39.90
N GLU A 120 -31.83 -32.58 39.77
CA GLU A 120 -31.03 -33.27 38.74
C GLU A 120 -31.49 -32.90 37.32
N LEU A 121 -32.81 -32.85 37.07
CA LEU A 121 -33.37 -32.43 35.79
C LEU A 121 -33.07 -30.97 35.44
N ILE A 122 -33.10 -30.06 36.42
CA ILE A 122 -32.71 -28.65 36.23
C ILE A 122 -31.26 -28.56 35.77
N VAL A 123 -30.33 -29.23 36.46
CA VAL A 123 -28.90 -29.23 36.09
C VAL A 123 -28.68 -29.79 34.67
N GLN A 124 -29.39 -30.85 34.29
CA GLN A 124 -29.33 -31.40 32.93
C GLN A 124 -29.87 -30.42 31.88
N LEU A 125 -30.92 -29.67 32.21
CA LEU A 125 -31.53 -28.68 31.31
C LEU A 125 -30.63 -27.46 31.13
N ASP A 126 -29.96 -27.00 32.18
CA ASP A 126 -28.96 -25.93 32.12
C ASP A 126 -27.74 -26.30 31.27
N LEU A 127 -27.22 -27.52 31.42
CA LEU A 127 -26.12 -28.03 30.58
C LEU A 127 -26.49 -28.04 29.09
N LYS A 128 -27.71 -28.49 28.74
CA LYS A 128 -28.21 -28.46 27.37
C LYS A 128 -28.44 -27.03 26.85
N ASN A 129 -28.87 -26.11 27.70
CA ASN A 129 -29.02 -24.71 27.33
C ASN A 129 -27.66 -24.07 26.97
N GLU A 130 -26.59 -24.38 27.71
CA GLU A 130 -25.23 -23.95 27.37
C GLU A 130 -24.69 -24.58 26.07
N GLU A 131 -25.02 -25.85 25.80
CA GLU A 131 -24.70 -26.49 24.53
C GLU A 131 -25.40 -25.81 23.34
N ILE A 132 -26.70 -25.51 23.48
CA ILE A 132 -27.49 -24.78 22.47
C ILE A 132 -26.94 -23.37 22.23
N LYS A 133 -26.48 -22.66 23.28
CA LYS A 133 -25.84 -21.34 23.14
C LYS A 133 -24.55 -21.44 22.29
N LYS A 134 -23.71 -22.45 22.53
CA LYS A 134 -22.48 -22.68 21.75
C LYS A 134 -22.80 -22.97 20.28
N LEU A 135 -23.73 -23.88 20.01
CA LEU A 135 -24.15 -24.23 18.65
C LEU A 135 -24.69 -23.02 17.88
N ARG A 136 -25.49 -22.15 18.51
CA ARG A 136 -25.98 -20.90 17.90
C ARG A 136 -24.84 -19.91 17.59
N LEU A 137 -23.84 -19.82 18.47
CA LEU A 137 -22.67 -18.96 18.24
C LEU A 137 -21.85 -19.47 17.06
N ASP A 138 -21.63 -20.77 16.95
CA ASP A 138 -20.86 -21.37 15.86
C ASP A 138 -21.62 -21.33 14.53
N GLN A 139 -22.95 -21.51 14.54
CA GLN A 139 -23.80 -21.23 13.38
C GLN A 139 -23.67 -19.77 12.90
N THR A 140 -23.66 -18.81 13.84
CA THR A 140 -23.48 -17.37 13.52
C THR A 140 -22.10 -17.09 12.90
N LYS A 141 -21.03 -17.76 13.38
CA LYS A 141 -19.69 -17.67 12.77
C LYS A 141 -19.68 -18.23 11.35
N MET A 142 -20.32 -19.39 11.14
CA MET A 142 -20.40 -20.03 9.82
C MET A 142 -21.14 -19.16 8.80
N VAL A 143 -22.27 -18.52 9.19
CA VAL A 143 -22.99 -17.59 8.31
C VAL A 143 -22.09 -16.43 7.88
N ARG A 144 -21.41 -15.75 8.83
CA ARG A 144 -20.47 -14.66 8.50
C ARG A 144 -19.30 -15.11 7.63
N TYR A 145 -18.81 -16.32 7.82
CA TYR A 145 -17.75 -16.89 6.99
C TYR A 145 -18.25 -17.15 5.55
N HIS A 146 -19.47 -17.68 5.38
CA HIS A 146 -20.10 -17.81 4.07
C HIS A 146 -20.35 -16.47 3.38
N GLU A 147 -20.91 -15.47 4.08
CA GLU A 147 -21.08 -14.10 3.55
C GLU A 147 -19.74 -13.50 3.05
N THR A 148 -18.65 -13.77 3.78
CA THR A 148 -17.29 -13.33 3.40
C THR A 148 -16.78 -14.05 2.15
N LEU A 149 -17.02 -15.36 2.03
CA LEU A 149 -16.64 -16.16 0.85
C LEU A 149 -17.47 -15.79 -0.37
N GLU A 150 -18.78 -15.59 -0.23
CA GLU A 150 -19.68 -15.17 -1.31
C GLU A 150 -19.24 -13.80 -1.86
N LYS A 151 -18.95 -12.84 -0.98
CA LYS A 151 -18.40 -11.55 -1.41
C LYS A 151 -17.07 -11.71 -2.17
N ALA A 152 -16.14 -12.48 -1.63
CA ALA A 152 -14.85 -12.72 -2.30
C ALA A 152 -14.98 -13.39 -3.66
N LEU A 153 -15.98 -14.28 -3.83
CA LEU A 153 -16.29 -14.92 -5.10
C LEU A 153 -16.91 -13.94 -6.11
N VAL A 154 -17.80 -13.04 -5.67
CA VAL A 154 -18.35 -11.96 -6.51
C VAL A 154 -17.22 -11.02 -6.96
N ASP A 155 -16.38 -10.55 -6.03
CA ASP A 155 -15.21 -9.70 -6.33
C ASP A 155 -14.27 -10.39 -7.37
N GLU A 156 -14.07 -11.72 -7.29
CA GLU A 156 -13.26 -12.47 -8.26
C GLU A 156 -13.95 -12.61 -9.63
N LEU A 157 -15.27 -12.82 -9.66
CA LEU A 157 -16.04 -12.92 -10.91
C LEU A 157 -16.07 -11.59 -11.66
N GLU A 158 -16.34 -10.47 -10.96
CA GLU A 158 -16.28 -9.11 -11.54
C GLU A 158 -14.87 -8.79 -12.07
N TYR A 159 -13.82 -9.20 -11.35
CA TYR A 159 -12.45 -9.06 -11.82
C TYR A 159 -12.21 -9.87 -13.11
N ARG A 160 -12.66 -11.12 -13.18
CA ARG A 160 -12.51 -11.97 -14.37
C ARG A 160 -13.28 -11.43 -15.58
N GLU A 161 -14.51 -10.95 -15.39
CA GLU A 161 -15.32 -10.33 -16.46
C GLU A 161 -14.66 -9.07 -17.00
N ARG A 162 -14.19 -8.18 -16.10
CA ARG A 162 -13.41 -6.98 -16.47
C ARG A 162 -12.16 -7.33 -17.28
N ARG A 163 -11.43 -8.39 -16.89
CA ARG A 163 -10.22 -8.87 -17.59
C ARG A 163 -10.52 -9.46 -18.97
N GLU A 164 -11.66 -10.08 -19.17
CA GLU A 164 -12.07 -10.61 -20.48
C GLU A 164 -12.61 -9.49 -21.38
N LEU A 165 -13.33 -8.50 -20.85
CA LEU A 165 -13.69 -7.26 -21.55
C LEU A 165 -12.44 -6.47 -22.01
N GLU A 166 -11.48 -6.27 -21.11
CA GLU A 166 -10.14 -5.73 -21.40
C GLU A 166 -9.46 -6.46 -22.56
N ARG A 167 -9.47 -7.80 -22.52
CA ARG A 167 -8.85 -8.66 -23.54
C ARG A 167 -9.58 -8.59 -24.88
N GLN A 168 -10.90 -8.51 -24.89
CA GLN A 168 -11.68 -8.33 -26.11
C GLN A 168 -11.44 -6.93 -26.70
N HIS A 169 -11.32 -5.90 -25.85
CA HIS A 169 -10.96 -4.56 -26.28
C HIS A 169 -9.57 -4.53 -26.96
N ILE A 170 -8.54 -5.19 -26.39
CA ILE A 170 -7.20 -5.36 -27.00
C ILE A 170 -7.28 -5.88 -28.45
N LEU A 171 -8.15 -6.84 -28.71
CA LEU A 171 -8.31 -7.43 -30.05
C LEU A 171 -8.99 -6.48 -31.06
N THR A 172 -9.67 -5.44 -30.56
CA THR A 172 -10.37 -4.43 -31.37
C THR A 172 -9.63 -3.09 -31.48
N ILE A 173 -8.65 -2.80 -30.62
CA ILE A 173 -7.85 -1.57 -30.71
C ILE A 173 -7.13 -1.56 -32.07
N PRO A 174 -7.43 -0.60 -32.98
CA PRO A 174 -6.69 -0.49 -34.22
C PRO A 174 -5.22 -0.20 -33.91
N ARG A 175 -4.30 -0.81 -34.67
CA ARG A 175 -2.83 -0.68 -34.52
C ARG A 175 -2.34 0.74 -34.86
N ARG A 176 -2.73 1.72 -34.06
CA ARG A 176 -2.47 3.15 -34.22
C ARG A 176 -1.06 3.45 -33.73
N THR A 177 -0.11 3.35 -34.66
CA THR A 177 1.20 4.00 -34.49
C THR A 177 1.02 5.52 -34.40
N PRO A 178 1.89 6.23 -33.69
CA PRO A 178 1.85 7.68 -33.69
C PRO A 178 2.08 8.24 -35.10
N SER A 179 1.36 9.31 -35.46
CA SER A 179 1.38 9.88 -36.82
C SER A 179 2.77 10.32 -37.30
N TYR A 180 3.60 10.83 -36.39
CA TYR A 180 5.00 11.22 -36.64
C TYR A 180 5.98 10.05 -36.85
N TRP A 181 5.54 8.78 -36.72
CA TRP A 181 6.37 7.64 -37.09
C TRP A 181 6.47 7.43 -38.60
N GLY A 182 5.54 8.00 -39.38
CA GLY A 182 5.49 7.86 -40.84
C GLY A 182 4.94 6.52 -41.32
N SER A 183 4.71 6.39 -42.63
CA SER A 183 4.08 5.23 -43.27
C SER A 183 4.83 3.90 -43.05
N ASN A 184 6.15 3.96 -42.85
CA ASN A 184 6.99 2.77 -42.77
C ASN A 184 7.01 2.15 -41.36
N ALA A 185 6.22 2.66 -40.42
CA ALA A 185 6.14 2.21 -39.03
C ALA A 185 5.84 0.71 -38.84
N PHE A 186 5.28 0.05 -39.86
CA PHE A 186 4.86 -1.35 -39.81
C PHE A 186 5.87 -2.37 -40.35
N SER A 187 7.00 -1.93 -40.96
CA SER A 187 7.92 -2.85 -41.64
C SER A 187 8.89 -3.59 -40.69
N GLU A 188 9.18 -3.01 -39.52
CA GLU A 188 10.15 -3.50 -38.55
C GLU A 188 9.62 -3.30 -37.13
N SER A 189 9.92 -4.22 -36.22
CA SER A 189 9.39 -4.19 -34.84
C SER A 189 10.09 -3.18 -33.93
N TYR A 190 11.33 -2.81 -34.25
CA TYR A 190 12.18 -1.87 -33.51
C TYR A 190 13.03 -1.05 -34.48
N ARG A 191 13.05 0.27 -34.31
CA ARG A 191 13.99 1.19 -34.97
C ARG A 191 14.39 2.35 -34.07
N GLU A 192 15.55 2.93 -34.38
CA GLU A 192 16.04 4.18 -33.80
C GLU A 192 16.16 5.22 -34.92
N ILE A 193 15.43 6.32 -34.79
CA ILE A 193 15.43 7.42 -35.76
C ILE A 193 16.32 8.54 -35.21
N LEU A 194 17.48 8.76 -35.83
CA LEU A 194 18.33 9.89 -35.50
C LEU A 194 17.62 11.21 -35.81
N ILE A 195 17.44 12.05 -34.80
CA ILE A 195 16.78 13.35 -34.94
C ILE A 195 17.81 14.39 -35.39
N SER A 196 17.52 15.09 -36.49
CA SER A 196 18.38 16.14 -37.03
C SER A 196 18.56 17.28 -36.03
N ASN A 197 19.81 17.72 -35.83
CA ASN A 197 20.17 18.82 -34.94
C ASN A 197 19.66 20.20 -35.40
N GLN A 198 19.10 20.31 -36.60
CA GLN A 198 18.43 21.50 -37.12
C GLN A 198 16.89 21.46 -36.93
N SER A 199 16.36 20.39 -36.32
CA SER A 199 14.93 20.20 -36.14
C SER A 199 14.41 20.81 -34.84
N LYS A 200 13.17 21.32 -34.87
CA LYS A 200 12.45 21.78 -33.67
C LYS A 200 12.32 20.68 -32.61
N GLU A 201 12.30 19.42 -33.03
CA GLU A 201 12.28 18.26 -32.14
C GLU A 201 13.57 18.18 -31.31
N PHE A 202 14.73 18.28 -31.96
CA PHE A 202 16.02 18.34 -31.28
C PHE A 202 16.10 19.53 -30.33
N ASP A 203 15.72 20.73 -30.79
CA ASP A 203 15.74 21.96 -29.96
C ASP A 203 14.93 21.80 -28.68
N ILE A 204 13.74 21.18 -28.75
CA ILE A 204 12.84 20.99 -27.62
C ILE A 204 13.41 20.00 -26.62
N ILE A 205 13.87 18.83 -27.08
CA ILE A 205 14.43 17.81 -26.19
C ILE A 205 15.75 18.29 -25.56
N ASN A 206 16.62 18.94 -26.34
CA ASN A 206 17.84 19.58 -25.83
C ASN A 206 17.54 20.67 -24.78
N SER A 207 16.50 21.49 -25.03
CA SER A 207 16.04 22.50 -24.07
C SER A 207 15.52 21.86 -22.77
N LEU A 208 14.71 20.80 -22.85
CA LEU A 208 14.15 20.10 -21.68
C LEU A 208 15.25 19.48 -20.82
N VAL A 209 16.23 18.84 -21.46
CA VAL A 209 17.39 18.24 -20.80
C VAL A 209 18.19 19.29 -20.03
N ASN A 210 18.44 20.46 -20.61
CA ASN A 210 19.25 21.51 -20.00
C ASN A 210 18.47 22.42 -19.02
N SER A 211 17.19 22.69 -19.25
CA SER A 211 16.38 23.54 -18.36
C SER A 211 16.13 22.87 -17.00
N THR A 212 16.01 21.55 -16.98
CA THR A 212 15.70 20.74 -15.79
C THR A 212 16.94 20.32 -14.97
N ILE A 213 18.13 20.84 -15.31
CA ILE A 213 19.33 20.72 -14.49
C ILE A 213 19.17 21.54 -13.21
N SER A 214 19.23 20.86 -12.07
CA SER A 214 19.19 21.40 -10.71
C SER A 214 20.47 21.02 -9.96
N LYS A 215 20.80 21.75 -8.89
CA LYS A 215 21.92 21.41 -8.00
C LYS A 215 21.52 20.28 -7.05
N HIS A 216 22.47 19.44 -6.69
CA HIS A 216 22.30 18.28 -5.82
C HIS A 216 23.25 18.26 -4.64
N GLY A 217 24.42 18.90 -4.74
CA GLY A 217 25.36 19.03 -3.62
C GLY A 217 25.86 17.70 -3.08
N ASN A 218 25.96 16.67 -3.93
CA ASN A 218 26.49 15.36 -3.57
C ASN A 218 27.40 14.80 -4.68
N ARG A 219 28.12 13.73 -4.38
CA ARG A 219 29.19 13.20 -5.26
C ARG A 219 28.72 12.44 -6.52
N TYR A 220 27.43 12.20 -6.70
CA TYR A 220 26.92 11.33 -7.78
C TYR A 220 26.57 12.11 -9.05
N GLY A 221 26.90 11.56 -10.22
CA GLY A 221 26.60 12.20 -11.50
C GLY A 221 27.45 13.45 -11.78
N THR A 222 28.52 13.66 -11.02
CA THR A 222 29.37 14.86 -11.10
C THR A 222 30.28 14.84 -12.33
N ILE A 223 30.93 15.96 -12.61
CA ILE A 223 32.13 16.06 -13.45
C ILE A 223 33.20 16.82 -12.65
N ASN A 224 34.40 16.26 -12.54
CA ASN A 224 35.51 16.83 -11.75
C ASN A 224 35.09 17.21 -10.30
N GLY A 225 34.20 16.41 -9.70
CA GLY A 225 33.69 16.62 -8.33
C GLY A 225 32.58 17.67 -8.19
N GLN A 226 32.12 18.29 -9.29
CA GLN A 226 31.06 19.32 -9.28
C GLN A 226 29.77 18.81 -9.94
N ASP A 227 28.62 19.35 -9.51
CA ASP A 227 27.35 19.17 -10.23
C ASP A 227 27.49 19.75 -11.65
N PRO A 228 27.09 19.03 -12.73
CA PRO A 228 27.10 19.57 -14.07
C PRO A 228 26.09 20.73 -14.21
N THR A 229 26.50 21.81 -14.86
CA THR A 229 25.64 22.98 -15.15
C THR A 229 24.99 22.88 -16.54
N ALA A 230 25.59 22.09 -17.44
CA ALA A 230 25.09 21.83 -18.78
C ALA A 230 25.28 20.36 -19.19
N PHE A 231 24.40 19.90 -20.08
CA PHE A 231 24.51 18.64 -20.81
C PHE A 231 24.66 18.93 -22.30
N VAL A 232 25.87 18.74 -22.81
CA VAL A 232 26.23 18.97 -24.22
C VAL A 232 25.73 17.79 -25.04
N VAL A 233 24.48 17.89 -25.50
CA VAL A 233 23.82 16.86 -26.32
C VAL A 233 24.59 16.65 -27.63
N LYS A 234 24.96 15.39 -27.89
CA LYS A 234 25.66 14.95 -29.11
C LYS A 234 24.68 14.42 -30.15
N GLN A 235 23.71 13.61 -29.72
CA GLN A 235 22.65 13.11 -30.57
C GLN A 235 21.39 12.78 -29.77
N ILE A 236 20.25 12.77 -30.46
CA ILE A 236 18.97 12.34 -29.93
C ILE A 236 18.42 11.31 -30.92
N ARG A 237 18.05 10.13 -30.41
CA ARG A 237 17.46 9.04 -31.18
C ARG A 237 16.05 8.81 -30.67
N ARG A 238 15.05 8.98 -31.55
CA ARG A 238 13.65 8.64 -31.25
C ARG A 238 13.41 7.17 -31.49
N ILE A 239 12.76 6.51 -30.56
CA ILE A 239 12.53 5.06 -30.60
C ILE A 239 11.20 4.78 -31.28
N GLN A 240 11.19 3.79 -32.17
CA GLN A 240 10.00 3.22 -32.78
C GLN A 240 9.95 1.73 -32.43
N ASN A 241 9.28 1.36 -31.34
CA ASN A 241 9.09 -0.03 -30.94
C ASN A 241 7.59 -0.35 -30.91
N ILE A 242 7.08 -1.00 -31.97
CA ILE A 242 5.63 -1.24 -32.14
C ILE A 242 5.04 -2.10 -31.02
N ARG A 243 5.82 -3.04 -30.49
CA ARG A 243 5.39 -3.93 -29.40
C ARG A 243 5.23 -3.15 -28.11
N LEU A 244 6.27 -2.39 -27.72
CA LEU A 244 6.21 -1.53 -26.53
C LEU A 244 5.16 -0.44 -26.67
N TRP A 245 4.95 0.10 -27.86
CA TRP A 245 3.91 1.10 -28.10
C TRP A 245 2.50 0.54 -27.88
N HIS A 246 2.21 -0.68 -28.34
CA HIS A 246 0.90 -1.32 -28.07
C HIS A 246 0.74 -1.71 -26.59
N GLU A 247 1.77 -2.24 -25.93
CA GLU A 247 1.76 -2.51 -24.49
C GLU A 247 1.50 -1.21 -23.69
N TYR A 248 2.07 -0.10 -24.14
CA TYR A 248 1.91 1.23 -23.56
C TYR A 248 0.51 1.82 -23.76
N CYS A 249 0.00 1.86 -24.99
CA CYS A 249 -1.35 2.35 -25.29
C CYS A 249 -2.40 1.56 -24.51
N TYR A 250 -2.31 0.22 -24.49
CA TYR A 250 -3.24 -0.59 -23.72
C TYR A 250 -3.26 -0.24 -22.23
N GLN A 251 -2.09 -0.06 -21.61
CA GLN A 251 -2.02 0.28 -20.19
C GLN A 251 -2.50 1.71 -19.92
N LYS A 252 -2.30 2.63 -20.87
CA LYS A 252 -2.87 3.98 -20.83
C LYS A 252 -4.40 3.92 -20.84
N ASP A 253 -4.99 3.22 -21.82
CA ASP A 253 -6.43 3.08 -21.98
C ASP A 253 -7.05 2.35 -20.76
N SER A 254 -6.37 1.34 -20.21
CA SER A 254 -6.78 0.67 -18.97
C SER A 254 -6.83 1.63 -17.77
N ILE A 255 -5.85 2.52 -17.61
CA ILE A 255 -5.80 3.52 -16.53
C ILE A 255 -6.88 4.60 -16.71
N ILE A 256 -7.11 5.06 -17.94
CA ILE A 256 -8.20 6.01 -18.26
C ILE A 256 -9.55 5.39 -17.90
N ASN A 257 -9.84 4.18 -18.41
CA ASN A 257 -11.09 3.46 -18.18
C ASN A 257 -11.30 3.10 -16.69
N LYS A 258 -10.25 2.67 -15.98
CA LYS A 258 -10.30 2.37 -14.53
C LYS A 258 -10.79 3.56 -13.71
N ASN A 259 -10.42 4.78 -14.12
CA ASN A 259 -10.81 6.02 -13.45
C ASN A 259 -12.03 6.68 -14.11
N ASN A 260 -12.79 5.98 -14.97
CA ASN A 260 -14.01 6.46 -15.65
C ASN A 260 -13.84 7.81 -16.37
N ASP A 261 -12.69 8.04 -17.01
CA ASP A 261 -12.31 9.32 -17.64
C ASP A 261 -12.20 10.54 -16.67
N GLN A 262 -12.29 10.31 -15.35
CA GLN A 262 -12.30 11.33 -14.28
C GLN A 262 -10.94 11.44 -13.56
N ILE A 263 -9.83 11.26 -14.29
CA ILE A 263 -8.48 11.45 -13.71
C ILE A 263 -8.26 12.91 -13.29
N ASP A 264 -8.77 13.88 -14.04
CA ASP A 264 -8.67 15.31 -13.68
C ASP A 264 -9.30 15.62 -12.30
N ASP A 265 -10.38 14.91 -11.92
CA ASP A 265 -11.08 15.08 -10.64
C ASP A 265 -10.37 14.41 -9.45
N CYS A 266 -9.34 13.60 -9.70
CA CYS A 266 -8.57 12.96 -8.64
C CYS A 266 -7.76 14.01 -7.85
N GLY A 267 -7.73 13.87 -6.53
CA GLY A 267 -7.02 14.81 -5.64
C GLY A 267 -5.52 14.92 -5.94
N SER A 268 -4.92 13.91 -6.58
CA SER A 268 -3.56 13.99 -7.11
C SER A 268 -3.43 14.97 -8.27
N SER A 269 -4.37 14.95 -9.22
CA SER A 269 -4.39 15.81 -10.40
C SER A 269 -4.61 17.26 -10.00
N ILE A 270 -5.58 17.51 -9.12
CA ILE A 270 -5.83 18.84 -8.52
C ILE A 270 -4.56 19.39 -7.82
N TYR A 271 -3.81 18.54 -7.11
CA TYR A 271 -2.53 18.96 -6.52
C TYR A 271 -1.47 19.31 -7.59
N LEU A 272 -1.41 18.53 -8.68
CA LEU A 272 -0.47 18.76 -9.79
C LEU A 272 -0.84 19.98 -10.66
N GLU A 273 -2.09 20.44 -10.67
CA GLU A 273 -2.44 21.73 -11.27
C GLU A 273 -1.80 22.91 -10.51
N VAL A 274 -1.78 22.82 -9.17
CA VAL A 274 -1.20 23.85 -8.29
C VAL A 274 0.33 23.73 -8.23
N ASN A 275 0.87 22.50 -8.22
CA ASN A 275 2.29 22.20 -8.07
C ASN A 275 2.81 21.41 -9.30
N PRO A 276 2.80 22.02 -10.50
CA PRO A 276 3.03 21.32 -11.76
C PRO A 276 4.39 20.63 -11.83
N ILE A 277 4.40 19.43 -12.43
CA ILE A 277 5.60 18.74 -12.86
C ILE A 277 6.37 19.66 -13.83
N LEU A 278 7.70 19.73 -13.70
CA LEU A 278 8.56 20.58 -14.55
C LEU A 278 8.49 20.17 -16.03
N MET A 279 8.21 18.89 -16.27
CA MET A 279 8.10 18.30 -17.60
C MET A 279 6.70 18.49 -18.22
N PRO A 280 6.58 18.45 -19.56
CA PRO A 280 5.29 18.66 -20.22
C PRO A 280 4.27 17.57 -19.90
N LEU A 281 3.06 18.00 -19.54
CA LEU A 281 1.85 17.17 -19.61
C LEU A 281 1.50 16.92 -21.08
N LEU A 282 1.40 15.64 -21.45
CA LEU A 282 1.14 15.14 -22.80
C LEU A 282 -0.34 14.84 -22.99
N ASP A 283 -0.97 14.22 -21.98
CA ASP A 283 -2.40 13.91 -21.92
C ASP A 283 -2.89 13.97 -20.48
N LYS A 284 -3.89 14.83 -20.22
CA LYS A 284 -4.48 15.05 -18.89
C LYS A 284 -5.29 13.83 -18.41
N ASN A 285 -6.03 13.20 -19.33
CA ASN A 285 -6.95 12.11 -19.01
C ASN A 285 -6.24 10.87 -18.44
N ALA A 286 -4.91 10.79 -18.61
CA ALA A 286 -4.05 9.71 -18.14
C ALA A 286 -2.99 10.15 -17.10
N ASN A 287 -2.90 11.46 -16.79
CA ASN A 287 -1.69 12.08 -16.22
C ASN A 287 -0.42 11.58 -16.95
N GLU A 288 -0.39 11.72 -18.28
CA GLU A 288 0.73 11.33 -19.12
C GLU A 288 1.79 12.45 -19.16
N TYR A 289 3.00 12.17 -18.71
CA TYR A 289 4.13 13.11 -18.72
C TYR A 289 5.34 12.53 -19.44
N TRP A 290 6.23 13.42 -19.89
CA TRP A 290 7.62 13.02 -20.16
C TRP A 290 8.43 12.99 -18.86
N LEU A 291 9.21 11.94 -18.60
CA LEU A 291 10.10 11.86 -17.43
C LEU A 291 11.43 11.17 -17.78
N PHE A 292 12.51 11.56 -17.10
CA PHE A 292 13.85 11.04 -17.36
C PHE A 292 14.16 9.78 -16.55
N HIS A 293 14.84 8.82 -17.16
CA HIS A 293 15.45 7.67 -16.50
C HIS A 293 16.94 7.59 -16.87
N GLY A 294 17.79 7.33 -15.87
CA GLY A 294 19.22 7.09 -16.04
C GLY A 294 19.60 5.73 -15.46
N CYS A 295 20.44 4.99 -16.17
CA CYS A 295 20.90 3.67 -15.79
C CYS A 295 22.33 3.42 -16.31
N ASP A 296 22.86 2.22 -16.06
CA ASP A 296 24.07 1.74 -16.71
C ASP A 296 23.85 1.54 -18.21
N GLN A 297 24.85 1.91 -19.03
CA GLN A 297 24.84 1.80 -20.49
C GLN A 297 24.51 0.37 -20.97
N THR A 298 24.96 -0.65 -20.21
CA THR A 298 24.71 -2.06 -20.48
C THR A 298 23.23 -2.42 -20.55
N HIS A 299 22.36 -1.68 -19.85
CA HIS A 299 20.91 -1.94 -19.79
C HIS A 299 20.11 -1.11 -20.81
N ILE A 300 20.73 -0.13 -21.49
CA ILE A 300 20.03 0.75 -22.44
C ILE A 300 19.36 -0.07 -23.54
N SER A 301 20.10 -0.99 -24.18
CA SER A 301 19.56 -1.80 -25.30
C SER A 301 18.33 -2.63 -24.89
N ASP A 302 18.37 -3.25 -23.70
CA ASP A 302 17.26 -4.01 -23.15
C ASP A 302 16.06 -3.11 -22.85
N LEU A 303 16.27 -1.93 -22.24
CA LEU A 303 15.20 -0.98 -21.97
C LEU A 303 14.53 -0.45 -23.26
N LEU A 304 15.26 -0.28 -24.36
CA LEU A 304 14.70 0.20 -25.63
C LEU A 304 13.99 -0.90 -26.43
N GLN A 305 14.51 -2.13 -26.43
CA GLN A 305 13.96 -3.26 -27.21
C GLN A 305 12.95 -4.10 -26.43
N ILE A 306 13.29 -4.44 -25.18
CA ILE A 306 12.50 -5.30 -24.29
C ILE A 306 11.57 -4.44 -23.40
N GLY A 307 11.98 -3.23 -23.02
CA GLY A 307 11.23 -2.38 -22.09
C GLY A 307 11.51 -2.69 -20.62
N TYR A 308 10.94 -1.89 -19.72
CA TYR A 308 11.01 -2.11 -18.28
C TYR A 308 10.50 -3.52 -17.89
N ASP A 309 11.15 -4.15 -16.91
CA ASP A 309 10.71 -5.44 -16.35
C ASP A 309 10.71 -5.40 -14.80
N PRO A 310 9.53 -5.33 -14.15
CA PRO A 310 9.42 -5.25 -12.69
C PRO A 310 9.98 -6.47 -11.95
N ARG A 311 10.19 -7.61 -12.63
CA ARG A 311 10.65 -8.87 -12.02
C ARG A 311 12.14 -8.82 -11.66
N ILE A 312 12.95 -8.22 -12.54
CA ILE A 312 14.42 -8.08 -12.37
C ILE A 312 14.82 -6.70 -11.82
N SER A 313 13.88 -5.77 -11.72
CA SER A 313 14.13 -4.41 -11.26
C SER A 313 14.55 -4.33 -9.79
N ASN A 314 15.41 -3.34 -9.51
CA ASN A 314 16.00 -3.09 -8.19
C ASN A 314 14.89 -2.96 -7.13
N SER A 315 14.95 -3.83 -6.13
CA SER A 315 13.96 -3.90 -5.06
C SER A 315 14.25 -2.97 -3.87
N LEU A 316 15.43 -2.34 -3.84
CA LEU A 316 15.94 -1.56 -2.72
C LEU A 316 15.72 -0.04 -2.90
N GLY A 317 14.86 0.36 -3.83
CA GLY A 317 14.43 1.74 -3.95
C GLY A 317 13.64 2.20 -2.72
N ILE A 318 13.74 3.49 -2.38
CA ILE A 318 13.12 4.05 -1.17
C ILE A 318 11.59 3.98 -1.15
N PHE A 319 10.95 3.85 -2.31
CA PHE A 319 9.51 3.63 -2.46
C PHE A 319 9.16 2.18 -2.86
N GLY A 320 10.05 1.23 -2.54
CA GLY A 320 9.95 -0.17 -2.92
C GLY A 320 10.54 -0.48 -4.30
N GLY A 321 10.28 -1.68 -4.80
CA GLY A 321 10.73 -2.15 -6.11
C GLY A 321 9.78 -1.75 -7.23
N GLY A 322 10.16 -0.73 -7.99
CA GLY A 322 9.43 -0.19 -9.15
C GLY A 322 10.39 0.48 -10.13
N PHE A 323 9.86 1.14 -11.16
CA PHE A 323 10.65 1.91 -12.13
C PHE A 323 10.74 3.37 -11.67
N TYR A 324 11.96 3.84 -11.38
CA TYR A 324 12.21 5.19 -10.88
C TYR A 324 12.49 6.15 -12.03
N LEU A 325 11.76 7.25 -12.06
CA LEU A 325 11.93 8.36 -13.01
C LEU A 325 12.00 9.69 -12.27
N ALA A 326 12.49 10.73 -12.94
CA ALA A 326 12.55 12.09 -12.38
C ALA A 326 12.17 13.15 -13.42
N GLU A 327 11.63 14.27 -12.95
CA GLU A 327 11.42 15.46 -13.77
C GLU A 327 12.72 16.24 -14.03
N ASN A 328 13.72 16.08 -13.15
CA ASN A 328 15.05 16.67 -13.31
C ASN A 328 15.99 15.72 -14.06
N SER A 329 16.48 16.13 -15.23
CA SER A 329 17.52 15.41 -15.98
C SER A 329 18.76 15.11 -15.11
N SER A 330 19.19 16.10 -14.34
CA SER A 330 20.33 16.01 -13.41
C SER A 330 20.14 15.00 -12.28
N LYS A 331 18.90 14.73 -11.84
CA LYS A 331 18.58 13.69 -10.85
C LYS A 331 18.78 12.31 -11.45
N SER A 332 18.22 12.06 -12.64
CA SER A 332 18.40 10.79 -13.35
C SER A 332 19.85 10.55 -13.78
N ASN A 333 20.61 11.61 -14.11
CA ASN A 333 22.05 11.54 -14.35
C ASN A 333 22.87 10.96 -13.17
N GLN A 334 22.41 11.08 -11.92
CA GLN A 334 23.08 10.47 -10.76
C GLN A 334 23.09 8.93 -10.79
N TYR A 335 22.26 8.31 -11.63
CA TYR A 335 22.16 6.86 -11.78
C TYR A 335 22.93 6.35 -13.01
N ILE A 336 23.60 7.23 -13.76
CA ILE A 336 24.43 6.87 -14.93
C ILE A 336 25.91 6.75 -14.50
N PRO A 337 26.51 5.55 -14.54
CA PRO A 337 27.92 5.33 -14.25
C PRO A 337 28.87 6.06 -15.19
N CYS A 338 30.09 6.31 -14.74
CA CYS A 338 31.17 6.73 -15.63
C CYS A 338 31.52 5.61 -16.63
N PRO A 339 31.47 5.84 -17.96
CA PRO A 339 31.83 4.81 -18.96
C PRO A 339 33.26 4.27 -18.83
N GLY A 340 34.19 5.06 -18.28
CA GLY A 340 35.59 4.64 -18.11
C GLY A 340 35.87 3.77 -16.89
N CYS A 341 35.15 3.94 -15.77
CA CYS A 341 35.46 3.25 -14.50
C CYS A 341 34.27 2.68 -13.73
N GLY A 342 33.02 2.86 -14.19
CA GLY A 342 31.81 2.40 -13.49
C GLY A 342 31.47 3.15 -12.18
N GLY A 343 32.30 4.11 -11.75
CA GLY A 343 32.07 4.93 -10.55
C GLY A 343 31.08 6.10 -10.75
N ASN A 344 31.05 7.02 -9.78
CA ASN A 344 30.35 8.32 -9.84
C ASN A 344 28.84 8.22 -10.16
N ASN A 345 28.17 7.26 -9.53
CA ASN A 345 26.73 7.04 -9.62
C ASN A 345 26.17 6.43 -8.33
N ARG A 346 24.85 6.48 -8.17
CA ARG A 346 24.11 6.03 -6.97
C ARG A 346 24.26 4.54 -6.63
N PHE A 347 24.67 3.69 -7.58
CA PHE A 347 24.88 2.25 -7.37
C PHE A 347 26.31 1.89 -6.95
N SER A 348 27.30 2.73 -7.31
CA SER A 348 28.70 2.54 -6.92
C SER A 348 29.05 3.33 -5.65
N ARG A 349 30.00 2.81 -4.88
CA ARG A 349 30.62 3.56 -3.77
C ARG A 349 31.84 4.37 -4.21
N ASP A 350 32.31 4.16 -5.43
CA ASP A 350 33.58 4.69 -5.91
C ASP A 350 33.39 6.00 -6.67
N GLU A 351 34.32 6.93 -6.49
CA GLU A 351 34.36 8.20 -7.20
C GLU A 351 35.02 8.03 -8.58
N CYS A 352 34.80 8.98 -9.49
CA CYS A 352 35.43 8.89 -10.80
C CYS A 352 36.89 9.35 -10.73
N SER A 353 37.81 8.42 -10.96
CA SER A 353 39.26 8.65 -11.05
C SER A 353 39.76 8.87 -12.49
N CYS A 354 38.88 8.88 -13.49
CA CYS A 354 39.28 9.07 -14.88
C CYS A 354 39.71 10.53 -15.14
N PRO A 355 40.80 10.77 -15.90
CA PRO A 355 41.30 12.13 -16.16
C PRO A 355 40.46 12.91 -17.18
N SER A 356 39.89 12.24 -18.18
CA SER A 356 39.16 12.87 -19.30
C SER A 356 37.63 12.77 -19.14
N GLN A 357 37.08 13.24 -18.02
CA GLN A 357 35.65 13.11 -17.72
C GLN A 357 34.74 13.88 -18.70
N SER A 358 35.26 14.94 -19.31
CA SER A 358 34.60 15.74 -20.36
C SER A 358 34.32 14.96 -21.63
N ASP A 359 35.15 13.96 -21.94
CA ASP A 359 35.15 13.32 -23.25
C ASP A 359 34.13 12.18 -23.30
N PHE A 360 33.76 11.62 -22.16
CA PHE A 360 32.80 10.53 -22.04
C PHE A 360 31.39 10.96 -22.45
N VAL A 361 30.79 10.17 -23.35
CA VAL A 361 29.38 10.28 -23.73
C VAL A 361 28.56 9.38 -22.80
N PHE A 362 27.50 9.95 -22.24
CA PHE A 362 26.52 9.32 -21.34
C PHE A 362 25.17 9.24 -22.06
N SER A 363 24.39 8.18 -21.84
CA SER A 363 23.01 8.07 -22.35
C SER A 363 21.98 8.26 -21.24
N ILE A 364 20.96 9.09 -21.48
CA ILE A 364 19.75 9.22 -20.64
C ILE A 364 18.52 8.95 -21.48
N ILE A 365 17.52 8.26 -20.93
CA ILE A 365 16.27 7.94 -21.64
C ILE A 365 15.17 8.91 -21.18
N LEU A 366 14.42 9.46 -22.13
CA LEU A 366 13.20 10.21 -21.90
C LEU A 366 12.00 9.31 -22.22
N TYR A 367 11.23 8.96 -21.20
CA TYR A 367 10.05 8.13 -21.29
C TYR A 367 8.79 8.99 -21.41
N ARG A 368 7.78 8.52 -22.16
CA ARG A 368 6.38 8.80 -21.81
C ARG A 368 6.01 7.95 -20.61
N VAL A 369 5.29 8.51 -19.65
CA VAL A 369 4.86 7.81 -18.43
C VAL A 369 3.42 8.17 -18.12
N VAL A 370 2.58 7.15 -17.97
CA VAL A 370 1.19 7.28 -17.49
C VAL A 370 1.18 7.13 -15.97
N LEU A 371 0.95 8.25 -15.28
CA LEU A 371 0.95 8.27 -13.82
C LEU A 371 -0.42 7.91 -13.21
N GLY A 372 -1.52 8.10 -13.93
CA GLY A 372 -2.88 7.83 -13.44
C GLY A 372 -3.24 8.62 -12.17
N ASP A 373 -4.00 8.01 -11.25
CA ASP A 373 -4.17 8.55 -9.89
C ASP A 373 -2.91 8.29 -9.05
N VAL A 374 -2.28 9.36 -8.55
CA VAL A 374 -0.91 9.32 -8.00
C VAL A 374 -0.91 9.33 -6.48
N HIS A 375 -0.28 8.33 -5.85
CA HIS A 375 0.02 8.43 -4.42
C HIS A 375 1.09 9.50 -4.18
N ILE A 376 0.71 10.64 -3.59
CA ILE A 376 1.66 11.71 -3.24
C ILE A 376 2.26 11.46 -1.85
N ALA A 377 3.58 11.31 -1.80
CA ALA A 377 4.35 11.02 -0.60
C ALA A 377 5.13 12.27 -0.11
N PHE A 378 4.44 13.14 0.63
CA PHE A 378 5.07 14.27 1.35
C PHE A 378 6.00 13.81 2.49
N LYS A 379 5.68 12.68 3.13
CA LYS A 379 6.48 12.09 4.20
C LYS A 379 7.00 10.72 3.79
N TYR A 380 8.29 10.51 3.97
CA TYR A 380 8.88 9.19 3.80
C TYR A 380 8.58 8.30 5.01
N ASP A 381 8.08 7.09 4.74
CA ASP A 381 7.83 6.04 5.72
C ASP A 381 8.41 4.72 5.17
N LYS A 382 9.51 4.28 5.78
CA LYS A 382 10.22 3.06 5.38
C LYS A 382 9.36 1.80 5.50
N VAL A 383 8.50 1.72 6.52
CA VAL A 383 7.64 0.53 6.74
C VAL A 383 6.54 0.49 5.67
N LYS A 384 5.93 1.65 5.37
CA LYS A 384 4.89 1.78 4.35
C LYS A 384 5.38 1.46 2.94
N TYR A 385 6.60 1.87 2.55
CA TYR A 385 7.05 1.75 1.17
C TYR A 385 8.09 0.65 0.91
N CYS A 386 8.96 0.31 1.88
CA CYS A 386 9.95 -0.76 1.73
C CYS A 386 9.54 -2.06 2.45
N GLY A 387 8.40 -2.06 3.15
CA GLY A 387 7.94 -3.18 3.97
C GLY A 387 8.67 -3.29 5.31
N GLY A 388 7.93 -3.57 6.37
CA GLY A 388 8.48 -3.94 7.69
C GLY A 388 8.62 -5.46 7.91
N ALA A 389 8.03 -6.28 7.05
CA ALA A 389 7.98 -7.72 7.22
C ALA A 389 9.26 -8.41 6.71
N MET A 390 9.89 -9.20 7.57
CA MET A 390 10.89 -10.18 7.16
C MET A 390 10.23 -11.54 6.96
N GLN A 391 10.53 -12.20 5.85
CA GLN A 391 10.16 -13.59 5.61
C GLN A 391 11.42 -14.40 5.32
N ASN A 392 11.65 -15.47 6.08
CA ASN A 392 12.84 -16.32 5.98
C ASN A 392 14.17 -15.53 6.02
N GLY A 393 14.25 -14.49 6.86
CA GLY A 393 15.43 -13.62 6.98
C GLY A 393 15.65 -12.65 5.83
N ARG A 394 14.72 -12.52 4.87
CA ARG A 394 14.75 -11.54 3.77
C ARG A 394 13.67 -10.48 3.95
N GLN A 395 13.99 -9.23 3.65
CA GLN A 395 13.01 -8.13 3.66
C GLN A 395 12.04 -8.30 2.48
N ILE A 396 10.73 -8.27 2.74
CA ILE A 396 9.72 -8.24 1.67
C ILE A 396 9.59 -6.79 1.19
N ASN A 397 10.31 -6.47 0.11
CA ASN A 397 10.20 -5.17 -0.54
C ASN A 397 8.85 -5.09 -1.29
N ILE A 398 8.12 -4.00 -1.09
CA ILE A 398 6.83 -3.76 -1.74
C ILE A 398 7.08 -3.48 -3.23
N ARG A 399 6.35 -4.16 -4.11
CA ARG A 399 6.44 -4.04 -5.58
C ARG A 399 5.11 -3.66 -6.23
N ARG A 400 4.33 -2.82 -5.55
CA ARG A 400 3.03 -2.31 -6.02
C ARG A 400 2.80 -0.90 -5.51
N PRO A 401 1.92 -0.10 -6.14
CA PRO A 401 1.53 1.20 -5.62
C PRO A 401 0.88 1.08 -4.23
N PRO A 402 0.89 2.15 -3.42
CA PRO A 402 0.16 2.18 -2.15
C PRO A 402 -1.35 1.94 -2.33
N LYS A 403 -1.99 1.40 -1.28
CA LYS A 403 -3.45 1.27 -1.23
C LYS A 403 -4.13 2.63 -1.05
N LYS A 404 -5.30 2.80 -1.70
CA LYS A 404 -6.21 3.92 -1.43
C LYS A 404 -6.89 3.74 -0.06
N ALA A 405 -7.53 4.77 0.45
CA ALA A 405 -8.17 4.77 1.77
C ALA A 405 -9.29 3.71 1.93
N ASN A 406 -9.91 3.29 0.82
CA ASN A 406 -10.92 2.21 0.82
C ASN A 406 -10.31 0.81 1.05
N GLY A 407 -8.98 0.65 1.07
CA GLY A 407 -8.28 -0.59 1.39
C GLY A 407 -8.35 -1.68 0.32
N HIS A 408 -9.23 -1.57 -0.67
CA HIS A 408 -9.36 -2.51 -1.79
C HIS A 408 -8.51 -2.06 -2.99
N ASP A 409 -8.59 -0.78 -3.36
CA ASP A 409 -7.88 -0.23 -4.51
C ASP A 409 -6.43 0.14 -4.19
N VAL A 410 -5.64 0.26 -5.26
CA VAL A 410 -4.33 0.90 -5.26
C VAL A 410 -4.35 2.12 -6.19
N PHE A 411 -3.50 3.09 -5.86
CA PHE A 411 -3.09 4.15 -6.79
C PHE A 411 -2.45 3.55 -8.06
N ASP A 412 -2.32 4.33 -9.12
CA ASP A 412 -1.69 3.87 -10.37
C ASP A 412 -0.16 4.08 -10.34
N SER A 413 0.30 5.10 -9.64
CA SER A 413 1.73 5.38 -9.43
C SER A 413 2.01 6.00 -8.06
N LEU A 414 3.27 6.31 -7.79
CA LEU A 414 3.72 7.07 -6.63
C LEU A 414 4.58 8.25 -7.06
N MET A 415 4.41 9.39 -6.40
CA MET A 415 5.30 10.54 -6.47
C MET A 415 5.84 10.86 -5.08
N GLY A 416 7.16 10.78 -4.89
CA GLY A 416 7.84 11.36 -3.74
C GLY A 416 7.96 12.87 -3.92
N GLU A 417 7.40 13.65 -2.99
CA GLU A 417 7.40 15.11 -3.11
C GLU A 417 8.69 15.74 -2.58
N SER A 418 9.13 16.83 -3.23
CA SER A 418 10.35 17.56 -2.88
C SER A 418 10.15 18.43 -1.64
N ILE A 419 11.24 18.76 -0.96
CA ILE A 419 11.26 19.69 0.19
C ILE A 419 10.78 21.09 -0.21
N GLU A 420 11.06 21.53 -1.45
CA GLU A 420 10.57 22.81 -1.99
C GLU A 420 9.03 22.87 -2.03
N ASN A 421 8.37 21.74 -2.31
CA ASN A 421 6.92 21.60 -2.39
C ASN A 421 6.28 21.07 -1.08
N GLY A 422 7.00 21.13 0.05
CA GLY A 422 6.49 20.73 1.38
C GLY A 422 6.69 19.25 1.74
N GLY A 423 7.46 18.49 0.95
CA GLY A 423 7.97 17.17 1.34
C GLY A 423 9.02 17.27 2.46
N ASN A 424 9.38 16.13 3.08
CA ASN A 424 10.33 16.11 4.20
C ASN A 424 11.62 15.30 3.98
N TYR A 425 11.80 14.69 2.79
CA TYR A 425 12.85 13.69 2.57
C TYR A 425 13.62 13.87 1.25
N LEU A 426 12.96 14.31 0.18
CA LEU A 426 13.57 14.42 -1.14
C LEU A 426 13.95 15.84 -1.49
N GLN A 427 15.12 16.01 -2.08
CA GLN A 427 15.54 17.30 -2.64
C GLN A 427 14.81 17.63 -3.96
N HIS A 428 14.49 16.60 -4.75
CA HIS A 428 13.86 16.70 -6.08
C HIS A 428 12.80 15.60 -6.19
N ARG A 429 11.72 15.81 -6.95
CA ARG A 429 10.67 14.79 -7.11
C ARG A 429 11.18 13.52 -7.79
N GLU A 430 10.72 12.39 -7.28
CA GLU A 430 10.95 11.07 -7.86
C GLU A 430 9.60 10.37 -8.08
N PHE A 431 9.43 9.76 -9.25
CA PHE A 431 8.20 9.09 -9.68
C PHE A 431 8.46 7.60 -9.78
N VAL A 432 7.50 6.78 -9.34
CA VAL A 432 7.60 5.32 -9.37
C VAL A 432 6.34 4.72 -9.97
N ILE A 433 6.51 4.03 -11.10
CA ILE A 433 5.51 3.14 -11.67
C ILE A 433 5.87 1.68 -11.34
N TYR A 434 4.87 0.80 -11.38
CA TYR A 434 5.02 -0.58 -10.96
C TYR A 434 4.61 -1.58 -12.05
N ASP A 435 3.75 -1.17 -12.99
CA ASP A 435 3.44 -1.97 -14.18
C ASP A 435 4.43 -1.69 -15.33
N ARG A 436 4.61 -2.69 -16.20
CA ARG A 436 5.44 -2.64 -17.41
C ARG A 436 4.89 -1.70 -18.47
N GLY A 437 3.57 -1.70 -18.67
CA GLY A 437 2.92 -0.91 -19.71
C GLY A 437 2.86 0.59 -19.41
N GLN A 438 3.12 1.03 -18.17
CA GLN A 438 2.97 2.44 -17.80
C GLN A 438 4.00 3.38 -18.43
N ALA A 439 5.06 2.89 -19.08
CA ALA A 439 6.06 3.75 -19.71
C ALA A 439 6.56 3.25 -21.07
N TYR A 440 6.72 4.19 -22.01
CA TYR A 440 7.30 3.96 -23.34
C TYR A 440 8.59 4.79 -23.50
N PRO A 441 9.74 4.19 -23.86
CA PRO A 441 10.98 4.93 -24.09
C PRO A 441 10.85 5.71 -25.40
N GLU A 442 10.62 7.02 -25.33
CA GLU A 442 10.36 7.86 -26.51
C GLU A 442 11.66 8.28 -27.18
N TYR A 443 12.65 8.70 -26.39
CA TYR A 443 13.96 9.15 -26.85
C TYR A 443 15.08 8.59 -25.98
N VAL A 444 16.21 8.26 -26.60
CA VAL A 444 17.51 8.20 -25.92
C VAL A 444 18.36 9.39 -26.36
N ILE A 445 18.97 10.04 -25.37
CA ILE A 445 19.73 11.29 -25.53
C ILE A 445 21.16 11.01 -25.08
N ASP A 446 22.09 11.19 -26.00
CA ASP A 446 23.51 10.97 -25.74
C ASP A 446 24.20 12.33 -25.56
N PHE A 447 24.89 12.53 -24.44
CA PHE A 447 25.40 13.84 -24.01
C PHE A 447 26.76 13.74 -23.30
N GLN A 448 27.51 14.85 -23.26
CA GLN A 448 28.65 15.04 -22.36
C GLN A 448 28.24 15.93 -21.18
N ARG A 449 28.78 15.65 -19.98
CA ARG A 449 28.64 16.54 -18.81
C ARG A 449 29.55 17.76 -19.00
N SER A 450 29.08 18.96 -18.64
CA SER A 450 29.92 20.16 -18.60
C SER A 450 29.57 21.05 -17.39
N THR A 451 30.57 21.81 -16.93
CA THR A 451 30.47 22.91 -15.96
C THR A 451 30.43 24.28 -16.64
N ASP A 452 30.53 24.36 -17.96
CA ASP A 452 30.46 25.61 -18.70
C ASP A 452 29.05 26.22 -18.58
N ASP A 453 28.95 27.48 -18.17
CA ASP A 453 27.69 28.23 -17.92
C ASP A 453 26.97 28.61 -19.23
N THR A 454 26.75 27.62 -20.09
CA THR A 454 25.98 27.69 -21.33
C THR A 454 24.50 27.38 -21.11
N LYS A 455 24.04 27.27 -19.85
CA LYS A 455 22.64 27.01 -19.51
C LYS A 455 21.76 28.07 -20.17
N PRO A 456 20.97 27.73 -21.21
CA PRO A 456 20.19 28.74 -21.91
C PRO A 456 19.12 29.25 -20.94
N ALA A 457 18.97 30.58 -20.84
CA ALA A 457 18.02 31.25 -19.95
C ALA A 457 16.58 31.03 -20.44
N ILE A 458 16.09 29.80 -20.28
CA ILE A 458 14.79 29.33 -20.72
C ILE A 458 13.89 29.23 -19.49
N ASP A 459 12.93 30.13 -19.40
CA ASP A 459 11.77 30.00 -18.51
C ASP A 459 11.07 28.65 -18.79
N ILE A 460 11.01 27.80 -17.77
CA ILE A 460 10.41 26.46 -17.83
C ILE A 460 8.93 26.55 -18.24
N LYS A 461 8.19 27.58 -17.79
CA LYS A 461 6.77 27.77 -18.18
C LYS A 461 6.65 28.09 -19.67
N ARG A 462 7.57 28.88 -20.22
CA ARG A 462 7.66 29.14 -21.67
C ARG A 462 8.06 27.89 -22.44
N LEU A 463 8.94 27.05 -21.91
CA LEU A 463 9.31 25.78 -22.53
C LEU A 463 8.16 24.78 -22.54
N GLN A 464 7.44 24.60 -21.43
CA GLN A 464 6.25 23.76 -21.34
C GLN A 464 5.20 24.17 -22.40
N LYS A 465 4.93 25.47 -22.57
CA LYS A 465 4.04 25.98 -23.63
C LYS A 465 4.56 25.67 -25.04
N LYS A 466 5.86 25.81 -25.31
CA LYS A 466 6.47 25.39 -26.59
C LYS A 466 6.33 23.88 -26.82
N CYS A 467 6.53 23.07 -25.79
CA CYS A 467 6.36 21.63 -25.84
C CYS A 467 4.91 21.26 -26.14
N GLN A 468 3.94 21.81 -25.41
CA GLN A 468 2.50 21.58 -25.67
C GLN A 468 2.09 21.99 -27.09
N HIS A 469 2.63 23.08 -27.62
CA HIS A 469 2.39 23.48 -29.02
C HIS A 469 2.99 22.46 -29.99
N PHE A 470 4.25 22.07 -29.83
CA PHE A 470 4.90 21.03 -30.63
C PHE A 470 4.17 19.69 -30.55
N LEU A 471 3.75 19.27 -29.35
CA LEU A 471 2.94 18.08 -29.11
C LEU A 471 1.63 18.15 -29.90
N LYS A 472 0.86 19.23 -29.80
CA LYS A 472 -0.40 19.43 -30.54
C LYS A 472 -0.26 19.48 -32.07
N HIS A 473 0.93 19.78 -32.60
CA HIS A 473 1.16 19.89 -34.05
C HIS A 473 1.88 18.67 -34.65
N THR A 474 2.80 18.05 -33.92
CA THR A 474 3.59 16.88 -34.36
C THR A 474 2.97 15.57 -33.91
N PHE A 475 2.29 15.54 -32.76
CA PHE A 475 1.72 14.36 -32.11
C PHE A 475 0.20 14.38 -32.15
N ARG A 476 -0.39 14.96 -33.21
CA ARG A 476 -1.82 14.74 -33.49
C ARG A 476 -2.05 13.23 -33.56
N SER A 477 -2.81 12.70 -32.61
CA SER A 477 -3.61 11.52 -32.87
C SER A 477 -4.35 11.75 -34.18
N VAL A 478 -4.34 10.73 -35.04
CA VAL A 478 -5.23 10.75 -36.20
C VAL A 478 -6.66 10.90 -35.64
N PRO A 479 -7.48 11.83 -36.14
CA PRO A 479 -8.89 11.91 -35.75
C PRO A 479 -9.54 10.53 -35.89
N GLU A 480 -10.43 10.18 -34.96
CA GLU A 480 -10.89 8.81 -34.74
C GLU A 480 -11.52 8.12 -35.95
#